data_AF-A0A2V7NGA4-F1
#
_entry.id   AF-A0A2V7NGA4-F1
#
_cell.length_a   1.000
_cell.length_b   1.000
_cell.length_c   1.000
_cell.angle_alpha   90.00
_cell.angle_beta   90.00
_cell.angle_gamma   90.00
#
_symmetry.space_group_name_H-M   'P 1'
#
loop_
_entity.id
_entity.type
_entity.pdbx_description
1 polymer ?
#
loop_
_entity_poly.entity_id
_entity_poly.type
_entity_poly.pdbx_seq_one_letter_code
_entity_poly.pdbx_strand_id
1 'polypeptide(L)'
;MKRQSVQALVLASSLVAGAIACETTLSGGAATPTIGRPECPSDSFAISVVDSVRTPRGVVTRPRTITTIPLAGPISNVPEFHDCQELIKDNRYLSLYAIFASFRLDLLADSLDTLKYTTTKRAFPAAEIYSSDTHEYAPLAIKPYFNCLYFYRDGSQWRANMVPIGKDEKDCGKPLVNPATAGTELKVLPVSPKSNDDAYPPVARWDWDPAHGEQYIGIKCGVAWCEVGSQQFAPASALTAGPSFDPITGFTTTTGTDQVYAIKGWYDEQQLAVPAAAGGVQPGAVHGVIIPNPVLGQLNQATDFHPTSSKPWVHVATANVTGPYSSKLHLRNGDNKIYLCYGTAIECHVPGPVPTCPPSADGKWWAKIESPYWLWPFWLSHKATYRCVTQRPHPSVKIPGTVRWRWTVDDETGWIRCTNGCCQVN
;
A
#
# COMPACT_ATOMS: atom_id res chain seq x y z
N MET A 1 80.40 44.62 -2.06
CA MET A 1 80.67 45.23 -0.73
C MET A 1 79.44 45.99 -0.28
N LYS A 2 79.09 45.88 1.01
CA LYS A 2 77.90 46.45 1.69
C LYS A 2 77.68 47.94 1.38
N ARG A 3 76.42 48.37 1.21
CA ARG A 3 75.66 49.14 2.23
C ARG A 3 74.29 49.60 1.71
N GLN A 4 73.37 49.62 2.68
CA GLN A 4 71.98 50.08 2.66
C GLN A 4 71.85 51.55 2.25
N SER A 5 70.71 51.95 1.67
CA SER A 5 69.81 52.96 2.27
C SER A 5 68.55 53.20 1.44
N VAL A 6 67.54 53.65 2.18
CA VAL A 6 66.10 53.82 1.94
C VAL A 6 65.78 55.07 1.11
N GLN A 7 64.69 55.04 0.32
CA GLN A 7 63.71 56.09 -0.05
C GLN A 7 63.10 55.76 -1.44
N ALA A 8 61.83 55.96 -1.79
CA ALA A 8 60.64 56.50 -1.13
C ALA A 8 59.39 55.98 -1.88
N LEU A 9 58.29 55.99 -1.13
CA LEU A 9 56.94 55.54 -1.47
C LEU A 9 56.23 56.53 -2.42
N VAL A 10 55.53 56.03 -3.45
CA VAL A 10 54.39 56.73 -4.09
C VAL A 10 53.25 55.72 -4.24
N LEU A 11 52.10 56.12 -3.70
CA LEU A 11 50.86 55.36 -3.58
C LEU A 11 50.21 55.08 -4.94
N ALA A 12 49.75 53.85 -5.12
CA ALA A 12 48.62 53.53 -5.99
C ALA A 12 47.55 52.81 -5.16
N SER A 13 46.40 53.44 -5.09
CA SER A 13 45.25 53.11 -4.25
C SER A 13 44.47 51.93 -4.84
N SER A 14 44.32 50.85 -4.06
CA SER A 14 43.33 49.81 -4.31
C SER A 14 42.65 49.47 -2.99
N LEU A 15 41.38 49.83 -2.88
CA LEU A 15 40.51 49.47 -1.76
C LEU A 15 40.40 47.95 -1.66
N VAL A 16 40.92 47.38 -0.58
CA VAL A 16 40.49 46.09 -0.04
C VAL A 16 39.94 46.37 1.34
N ALA A 17 38.62 46.48 1.45
CA ALA A 17 37.94 46.45 2.73
C ALA A 17 38.02 45.02 3.26
N GLY A 18 38.95 44.79 4.20
CA GLY A 18 38.95 43.60 5.04
C GLY A 18 37.74 43.65 5.96
N ALA A 19 36.79 42.74 5.73
CA ALA A 19 35.74 42.48 6.70
C ALA A 19 36.30 41.60 7.81
N ILE A 20 36.23 42.14 9.02
CA ILE A 20 36.46 41.48 10.30
C ILE A 20 35.55 40.26 10.37
N ALA A 21 36.13 39.06 10.42
CA ALA A 21 35.39 37.84 10.69
C ALA A 21 34.90 37.87 12.14
N CYS A 22 33.66 38.28 12.35
CA CYS A 22 32.90 37.85 13.51
C CYS A 22 32.61 36.36 13.33
N GLU A 23 33.11 35.52 14.23
CA GLU A 23 32.65 34.15 14.41
C GLU A 23 31.18 34.18 14.86
N THR A 24 30.27 34.29 13.91
CA THR A 24 28.90 33.83 14.08
C THR A 24 28.90 32.35 13.73
N THR A 25 28.85 31.53 14.78
CA THR A 25 28.36 30.15 14.81
C THR A 25 27.71 29.69 13.50
N LEU A 26 28.44 28.89 12.74
CA LEU A 26 27.92 28.09 11.63
C LEU A 26 26.90 27.08 12.16
N SER A 27 25.64 27.48 12.28
CA SER A 27 24.50 26.57 12.29
C SER A 27 24.26 26.07 10.85
N GLY A 28 25.26 25.37 10.30
CA GLY A 28 25.15 24.58 9.09
C GLY A 28 24.63 23.19 9.45
N GLY A 29 23.43 23.12 10.03
CA GLY A 29 22.69 21.87 10.05
C GLY A 29 22.29 21.58 8.63
N ALA A 30 22.91 20.56 8.00
CA ALA A 30 22.32 19.94 6.83
C ALA A 30 20.85 19.70 7.16
N ALA A 31 19.94 20.24 6.34
CA ALA A 31 18.52 20.00 6.51
C ALA A 31 18.37 18.48 6.66
N THR A 32 17.93 18.05 7.84
CA THR A 32 17.52 16.66 8.02
C THR A 32 16.50 16.42 6.92
N PRO A 33 16.72 15.45 6.00
CA PRO A 33 15.73 15.17 4.98
C PRO A 33 14.42 14.98 5.72
N THR A 34 13.44 15.83 5.42
CA THR A 34 12.08 15.67 5.90
C THR A 34 11.74 14.22 5.63
N ILE A 35 11.57 13.44 6.70
CA ILE A 35 11.12 12.06 6.62
C ILE A 35 9.77 12.17 5.95
N GLY A 36 9.72 11.91 4.64
CA GLY A 36 8.46 11.83 3.91
C GLY A 36 7.59 10.86 4.68
N ARG A 37 6.34 11.27 4.96
CA ARG A 37 5.32 10.35 5.49
C ARG A 37 5.47 9.04 4.71
N PRO A 38 5.68 7.90 5.38
CA PRO A 38 6.13 6.69 4.71
C PRO A 38 4.99 6.10 3.88
N GLU A 39 4.82 6.58 2.64
CA GLU A 39 3.95 5.96 1.64
C GLU A 39 4.44 4.52 1.43
N CYS A 40 3.74 3.56 2.04
CA CYS A 40 4.20 2.19 2.09
C CYS A 40 3.43 1.31 1.07
N PRO A 41 4.16 0.44 0.34
CA PRO A 41 5.40 0.78 -0.35
C PRO A 41 5.13 1.54 -1.66
N SER A 42 5.86 2.65 -1.86
CA SER A 42 6.07 3.25 -3.19
C SER A 42 7.55 3.17 -3.57
N ASP A 43 7.95 2.36 -4.55
CA ASP A 43 9.32 2.21 -5.15
C ASP A 43 10.42 1.79 -4.16
N SER A 44 10.56 2.55 -3.09
CA SER A 44 11.30 2.33 -1.87
C SER A 44 10.56 3.02 -0.72
N PHE A 45 10.35 2.34 0.39
CA PHE A 45 10.10 3.02 1.65
C PHE A 45 11.42 3.11 2.40
N ALA A 46 11.55 4.16 3.22
CA ALA A 46 12.72 4.39 4.05
C ALA A 46 12.24 4.63 5.48
N ILE A 47 12.21 3.57 6.28
CA ILE A 47 11.83 3.69 7.69
C ILE A 47 13.09 3.92 8.51
N SER A 48 13.12 5.03 9.24
CA SER A 48 14.18 5.29 10.22
C SER A 48 13.93 4.45 11.45
N VAL A 49 14.89 3.60 11.80
CA VAL A 49 14.88 2.78 13.01
C VAL A 49 16.11 3.09 13.85
N VAL A 50 16.05 2.77 15.13
CA VAL A 50 17.17 2.98 16.05
C VAL A 50 17.68 1.60 16.45
N ASP A 51 18.98 1.36 16.33
CA ASP A 51 19.60 0.18 16.90
C ASP A 51 20.14 0.52 18.28
N SER A 52 19.62 -0.15 19.31
CA SER A 52 20.20 -0.09 20.65
C SER A 52 21.24 -1.20 20.82
N VAL A 53 22.51 -0.83 21.06
CA VAL A 53 23.61 -1.77 21.34
C VAL A 53 24.06 -1.59 22.79
N ARG A 54 24.00 -2.67 23.57
CA ARG A 54 24.49 -2.68 24.96
C ARG A 54 26.01 -2.83 24.94
N THR A 55 26.72 -1.85 25.50
CA THR A 55 28.17 -1.86 25.66
C THR A 55 28.53 -1.89 27.15
N PRO A 56 29.78 -2.23 27.52
CA PRO A 56 30.25 -2.13 28.90
C PRO A 56 30.15 -0.71 29.49
N ARG A 57 30.00 0.33 28.67
CA ARG A 57 29.89 1.75 29.07
C ARG A 57 28.44 2.29 29.03
N GLY A 58 27.45 1.45 28.74
CA GLY A 58 26.04 1.84 28.62
C GLY A 58 25.40 1.42 27.29
N VAL A 59 24.18 1.89 27.05
CA VAL A 59 23.45 1.66 25.79
C VAL A 59 23.83 2.74 24.79
N VAL A 60 24.31 2.33 23.62
CA VAL A 60 24.60 3.21 22.49
C VAL A 60 23.48 3.02 21.46
N THR A 61 22.81 4.11 21.09
CA THR A 61 21.79 4.11 20.04
C THR A 61 22.39 4.58 18.72
N ARG A 62 22.12 3.87 17.62
CA ARG A 62 22.54 4.27 16.27
C ARG A 62 21.33 4.31 15.33
N PRO A 63 21.04 5.43 14.66
CA PRO A 63 20.00 5.44 13.64
C PRO A 63 20.45 4.59 12.43
N ARG A 64 19.54 3.81 11.87
CA ARG A 64 19.69 3.18 10.56
C ARG A 64 18.39 3.34 9.77
N THR A 65 18.47 3.23 8.45
CA THR A 65 17.29 3.24 7.58
C THR A 65 17.06 1.83 7.05
N ILE A 66 15.83 1.35 7.11
CA ILE A 66 15.42 0.10 6.47
C ILE A 66 14.60 0.36 5.23
N THR A 67 14.84 -0.47 4.22
CA THR A 67 14.13 -0.47 2.93
C THR A 67 13.50 -1.82 2.62
N THR A 68 13.63 -2.77 3.55
CA THR A 68 13.10 -4.12 3.48
C THR A 68 12.53 -4.44 4.85
N ILE A 69 11.29 -4.93 4.88
CA ILE A 69 10.68 -5.47 6.09
C ILE A 69 11.09 -6.94 6.17
N PRO A 70 11.83 -7.39 7.18
CA PRO A 70 12.37 -8.76 7.20
C PRO A 70 11.32 -9.86 7.08
N LEU A 71 10.14 -9.68 7.68
CA LEU A 71 9.05 -10.66 7.54
C LEU A 71 8.50 -10.73 6.11
N ALA A 72 8.38 -9.59 5.43
CA ALA A 72 7.95 -9.51 4.04
C ALA A 72 9.07 -9.84 3.05
N GLY A 73 10.33 -9.77 3.47
CA GLY A 73 11.50 -10.13 2.67
C GLY A 73 11.44 -9.54 1.25
N PRO A 74 11.50 -10.36 0.19
CA PRO A 74 11.56 -9.88 -1.20
C PRO A 74 10.28 -9.21 -1.70
N ILE A 75 9.14 -9.34 -1.00
CA ILE A 75 7.88 -8.68 -1.39
C ILE A 75 7.68 -7.33 -0.72
N SER A 76 8.58 -6.88 0.16
CA SER A 76 8.45 -5.66 0.96
C SER A 76 8.06 -4.42 0.16
N ASN A 77 8.53 -4.31 -1.08
CA ASN A 77 8.29 -3.16 -1.95
C ASN A 77 7.22 -3.42 -3.04
N VAL A 78 6.43 -4.49 -2.90
CA VAL A 78 5.38 -4.88 -3.86
C VAL A 78 4.01 -4.56 -3.25
N PRO A 79 3.38 -3.42 -3.60
CA PRO A 79 2.20 -2.90 -2.91
C PRO A 79 0.99 -3.84 -2.94
N GLU A 80 0.84 -4.72 -3.92
CA GLU A 80 -0.30 -5.64 -4.04
C GLU A 80 -0.39 -6.62 -2.88
N PHE A 81 0.74 -6.96 -2.24
CA PHE A 81 0.78 -7.87 -1.09
C PHE A 81 0.45 -7.19 0.24
N HIS A 82 0.52 -5.88 0.28
CA HIS A 82 0.53 -5.08 1.50
C HIS A 82 -0.62 -4.09 1.50
N ASP A 83 -0.84 -3.42 2.61
CA ASP A 83 -1.82 -2.34 2.66
C ASP A 83 -1.37 -1.19 3.56
N CYS A 84 -1.77 0.03 3.21
CA CYS A 84 -1.38 1.27 3.86
C CYS A 84 -2.51 2.27 3.78
N GLN A 85 -3.00 2.69 4.93
CA GLN A 85 -4.16 3.58 5.04
C GLN A 85 -4.01 4.45 6.29
N GLU A 86 -4.53 5.66 6.25
CA GLU A 86 -4.78 6.41 7.48
C GLU A 86 -6.00 5.81 8.18
N LEU A 87 -5.81 5.20 9.36
CA LEU A 87 -6.92 4.59 10.10
C LEU A 87 -7.87 5.66 10.61
N ILE A 88 -9.13 5.31 10.80
CA ILE A 88 -10.19 6.25 11.16
C ILE A 88 -10.50 6.08 12.64
N LYS A 89 -10.57 7.22 13.33
CA LYS A 89 -11.07 7.31 14.70
C LYS A 89 -11.83 8.61 14.87
N ASP A 90 -13.03 8.53 15.45
CA ASP A 90 -13.88 9.70 15.71
C ASP A 90 -14.12 10.57 14.44
N ASN A 91 -14.36 9.92 13.29
CA ASN A 91 -14.50 10.53 11.95
C ASN A 91 -13.30 11.36 11.48
N ARG A 92 -12.10 11.06 12.00
CA ARG A 92 -10.84 11.68 11.58
C ARG A 92 -9.84 10.61 11.20
N TYR A 93 -8.97 10.95 10.27
CA TYR A 93 -7.79 10.15 10.02
C TYR A 93 -6.80 10.29 11.17
N LEU A 94 -6.26 9.16 11.60
CA LEU A 94 -5.07 9.05 12.43
C LEU A 94 -3.83 9.17 11.55
N SER A 95 -2.68 8.67 12.03
CA SER A 95 -1.52 8.48 11.18
C SER A 95 -1.71 7.37 10.15
N LEU A 96 -0.75 7.31 9.22
CA LEU A 96 -0.61 6.24 8.28
C LEU A 96 -0.13 4.97 9.00
N TYR A 97 -0.89 3.88 8.83
CA TYR A 97 -0.56 2.54 9.29
C TYR A 97 -0.31 1.63 8.09
N ALA A 98 0.83 0.96 8.09
CA ALA A 98 1.21 -0.02 7.09
C ALA A 98 1.07 -1.44 7.65
N ILE A 99 0.57 -2.37 6.84
CA ILE A 99 0.60 -3.80 7.10
C ILE A 99 1.35 -4.51 5.98
N PHE A 100 2.41 -5.21 6.36
CA PHE A 100 3.28 -5.98 5.48
C PHE A 100 3.02 -7.47 5.69
N ALA A 101 2.36 -8.11 4.71
CA ALA A 101 2.18 -9.55 4.69
C ALA A 101 3.53 -10.30 4.68
N SER A 102 3.59 -11.45 5.36
CA SER A 102 4.74 -12.35 5.29
C SER A 102 4.96 -12.85 3.87
N PHE A 103 6.24 -12.96 3.45
CA PHE A 103 6.58 -13.52 2.14
C PHE A 103 6.02 -14.92 1.92
N ARG A 104 5.95 -15.72 2.99
CA ARG A 104 5.49 -17.10 2.96
C ARG A 104 4.13 -17.27 3.63
N LEU A 105 3.26 -16.27 3.48
CA LEU A 105 1.90 -16.31 4.02
C LEU A 105 1.09 -17.51 3.44
N ASP A 106 1.43 -17.96 2.24
CA ASP A 106 0.93 -19.20 1.62
C ASP A 106 1.18 -20.44 2.48
N LEU A 107 2.30 -20.51 3.19
CA LEU A 107 2.67 -21.64 4.05
C LEU A 107 2.22 -21.52 5.51
N LEU A 108 1.48 -20.47 5.87
CA LEU A 108 1.15 -20.20 7.27
C LEU A 108 0.38 -21.37 7.91
N ALA A 109 -0.64 -21.88 7.23
CA ALA A 109 -1.47 -22.98 7.72
C ALA A 109 -0.65 -24.28 7.85
N ASP A 110 0.12 -24.65 6.83
CA ASP A 110 0.98 -25.83 6.85
C ASP A 110 2.02 -25.77 7.99
N SER A 111 2.60 -24.59 8.21
CA SER A 111 3.57 -24.35 9.30
C SER A 111 2.94 -24.54 10.68
N LEU A 112 1.66 -24.18 10.83
CA LEU A 112 0.92 -24.37 12.07
C LEU A 112 0.42 -25.80 12.25
N ASP A 113 0.00 -26.47 11.17
CA ASP A 113 -0.54 -27.83 11.22
C ASP A 113 0.54 -28.89 11.45
N THR A 114 1.76 -28.65 10.93
CA THR A 114 2.94 -29.47 11.24
C THR A 114 3.38 -29.35 12.71
N LEU A 115 2.97 -28.27 13.39
CA LEU A 115 3.31 -27.95 14.77
C LEU A 115 2.03 -27.68 15.60
N LYS A 116 0.99 -28.52 15.48
CA LYS A 116 -0.29 -28.49 16.26
C LYS A 116 -0.05 -28.19 17.73
N TYR A 117 -0.81 -27.40 18.49
CA TYR A 117 -0.65 -26.95 19.92
C TYR A 117 0.01 -27.89 21.02
N THR A 118 0.94 -27.35 21.86
CA THR A 118 1.47 -27.83 23.18
C THR A 118 1.76 -26.59 24.06
N THR A 119 1.99 -26.79 25.36
CA THR A 119 2.48 -25.78 26.32
C THR A 119 3.84 -25.14 25.96
N THR A 120 4.48 -25.57 24.87
CA THR A 120 5.74 -25.06 24.30
C THR A 120 5.57 -24.55 22.86
N LYS A 121 4.34 -24.33 22.37
CA LYS A 121 4.06 -24.13 20.94
C LYS A 121 3.89 -22.72 20.42
N ARG A 122 4.22 -22.67 19.14
CA ARG A 122 4.73 -21.55 18.40
C ARG A 122 3.58 -20.86 17.66
N ALA A 123 3.42 -19.56 17.89
CA ALA A 123 2.67 -18.75 16.95
C ALA A 123 3.61 -18.30 15.82
N PHE A 124 3.11 -18.34 14.59
CA PHE A 124 3.88 -17.94 13.41
C PHE A 124 3.52 -16.52 12.99
N PRO A 125 4.51 -15.72 12.59
CA PRO A 125 4.26 -14.36 12.16
C PRO A 125 3.56 -14.36 10.79
N ALA A 126 2.44 -13.67 10.70
CA ALA A 126 1.65 -13.54 9.48
C ALA A 126 1.83 -12.18 8.82
N ALA A 127 1.99 -11.11 9.62
CA ALA A 127 2.24 -9.77 9.12
C ALA A 127 3.04 -8.92 10.12
N GLU A 128 3.68 -7.89 9.59
CA GLU A 128 4.37 -6.85 10.35
C GLU A 128 3.65 -5.53 10.11
N ILE A 129 3.30 -4.83 11.19
CA ILE A 129 2.56 -3.58 11.17
C ILE A 129 3.52 -2.46 11.58
N TYR A 130 3.51 -1.38 10.81
CA TYR A 130 4.27 -0.18 11.14
C TYR A 130 3.34 1.03 11.25
N SER A 131 3.39 1.71 12.40
CA SER A 131 2.79 3.03 12.59
C SER A 131 3.86 4.11 12.48
N SER A 132 3.60 5.12 11.65
CA SER A 132 4.54 6.19 11.32
C SER A 132 4.77 7.22 12.43
N ASP A 133 3.96 7.19 13.50
CA ASP A 133 4.05 8.16 14.58
C ASP A 133 3.78 7.55 15.96
N THR A 134 3.50 8.42 16.94
CA THR A 134 3.27 8.06 18.33
C THR A 134 1.82 7.70 18.65
N HIS A 135 0.92 7.67 17.67
CA HIS A 135 -0.49 7.33 17.91
C HIS A 135 -0.69 5.81 17.98
N GLU A 136 -1.41 5.41 19.03
CA GLU A 136 -1.88 4.04 19.20
C GLU A 136 -3.20 3.80 18.47
N TYR A 137 -3.38 2.57 18.00
CA TYR A 137 -4.68 2.09 17.53
C TYR A 137 -5.20 1.00 18.46
N ALA A 138 -5.97 1.43 19.46
CA ALA A 138 -6.44 0.58 20.56
C ALA A 138 -7.25 -0.66 20.12
N PRO A 139 -8.15 -0.60 19.12
CA PRO A 139 -8.95 -1.78 18.72
C PRO A 139 -8.11 -3.01 18.35
N LEU A 140 -6.94 -2.81 17.75
CA LEU A 140 -6.02 -3.86 17.36
C LEU A 140 -4.79 -3.96 18.26
N ALA A 141 -4.77 -3.20 19.37
CA ALA A 141 -3.62 -3.06 20.26
C ALA A 141 -2.31 -2.66 19.55
N ILE A 142 -2.40 -1.92 18.44
CA ILE A 142 -1.23 -1.41 17.71
C ILE A 142 -0.63 -0.28 18.53
N LYS A 143 0.64 -0.43 18.87
CA LYS A 143 1.47 0.59 19.53
C LYS A 143 2.32 1.33 18.48
N PRO A 144 2.95 2.46 18.85
CA PRO A 144 3.81 3.20 17.94
C PRO A 144 4.89 2.32 17.33
N TYR A 145 5.25 2.58 16.07
CA TYR A 145 6.28 1.88 15.32
C TYR A 145 5.91 0.42 15.00
N PHE A 146 6.80 -0.54 15.27
CA PHE A 146 6.66 -1.91 14.80
C PHE A 146 5.84 -2.77 15.76
N ASN A 147 4.93 -3.54 15.17
CA ASN A 147 4.11 -4.55 15.82
C ASN A 147 4.07 -5.80 14.93
N CYS A 148 4.00 -6.97 15.53
CA CYS A 148 3.93 -8.22 14.80
C CYS A 148 2.56 -8.87 15.02
N LEU A 149 1.91 -9.29 13.94
CA LEU A 149 0.71 -10.10 13.98
C LEU A 149 1.09 -11.58 13.88
N TYR A 150 0.81 -12.32 14.93
CA TYR A 150 1.08 -13.75 15.03
C TYR A 150 -0.20 -14.55 14.97
N PHE A 151 -0.19 -15.67 14.25
CA PHE A 151 -1.28 -16.64 14.20
C PHE A 151 -0.90 -17.93 14.91
N TYR A 152 -1.88 -18.56 15.56
CA TYR A 152 -1.75 -19.91 16.11
C TYR A 152 -3.08 -20.67 16.03
N ARG A 153 -2.99 -21.97 16.31
CA ARG A 153 -4.13 -22.88 16.40
C ARG A 153 -4.39 -23.27 17.85
N ASP A 154 -5.61 -23.08 18.30
CA ASP A 154 -6.14 -23.68 19.52
C ASP A 154 -7.16 -24.76 19.12
N GLY A 155 -6.69 -26.02 19.09
CA GLY A 155 -7.42 -27.09 18.41
C GLY A 155 -7.58 -26.79 16.91
N SER A 156 -8.82 -26.72 16.44
CA SER A 156 -9.16 -26.31 15.06
C SER A 156 -9.38 -24.80 14.91
N GLN A 157 -9.43 -24.05 16.01
CA GLN A 157 -9.76 -22.63 15.98
C GLN A 157 -8.53 -21.80 15.61
N TRP A 158 -8.74 -20.82 14.73
CA TRP A 158 -7.74 -19.79 14.47
C TRP A 158 -7.73 -18.78 15.62
N ARG A 159 -6.53 -18.37 16.02
CA ARG A 159 -6.29 -17.30 17.00
C ARG A 159 -5.16 -16.42 16.49
N ALA A 160 -5.16 -15.16 16.93
CA ALA A 160 -4.10 -14.23 16.57
C ALA A 160 -3.76 -13.32 17.74
N ASN A 161 -2.49 -12.92 17.82
CA ASN A 161 -2.01 -11.94 18.80
C ASN A 161 -1.27 -10.80 18.12
N MET A 162 -1.54 -9.57 18.57
CA MET A 162 -0.74 -8.39 18.25
C MET A 162 0.36 -8.22 19.30
N VAL A 163 1.62 -8.22 18.88
CA VAL A 163 2.78 -8.05 19.76
C VAL A 163 3.57 -6.79 19.36
N PRO A 164 3.53 -5.72 20.15
CA PRO A 164 4.40 -4.56 19.97
C PRO A 164 5.87 -4.92 20.16
N ILE A 165 6.74 -4.52 19.22
CA ILE A 165 8.19 -4.70 19.34
C ILE A 165 8.97 -3.37 19.40
N GLY A 166 8.30 -2.25 19.13
CA GLY A 166 8.82 -0.90 19.38
C GLY A 166 9.63 -0.34 18.20
N LYS A 167 10.66 0.45 18.50
CA LYS A 167 11.45 1.22 17.51
C LYS A 167 12.54 0.42 16.80
N ASP A 168 12.95 -0.69 17.41
CA ASP A 168 14.00 -1.57 16.90
C ASP A 168 13.31 -2.70 16.11
N GLU A 169 13.31 -2.60 14.78
CA GLU A 169 12.85 -3.67 13.88
C GLU A 169 13.82 -4.86 14.00
N LYS A 170 13.56 -5.80 14.92
CA LYS A 170 14.50 -6.89 15.24
C LYS A 170 13.90 -8.28 15.30
N ASP A 171 12.57 -8.48 15.36
CA ASP A 171 12.08 -9.81 15.74
C ASP A 171 10.73 -10.34 15.21
N CYS A 172 10.06 -9.68 14.26
CA CYS A 172 8.82 -10.26 13.73
C CYS A 172 9.02 -11.58 12.97
N GLY A 173 10.24 -11.89 12.51
CA GLY A 173 10.53 -13.14 11.79
C GLY A 173 10.60 -14.40 12.67
N LYS A 174 10.68 -14.28 14.01
CA LYS A 174 10.80 -15.44 14.90
C LYS A 174 9.43 -15.89 15.41
N PRO A 175 9.15 -17.21 15.45
CA PRO A 175 7.93 -17.71 16.07
C PRO A 175 7.88 -17.40 17.58
N LEU A 176 6.68 -17.10 18.10
CA LEU A 176 6.47 -16.89 19.54
C LEU A 176 6.26 -18.20 20.28
N VAL A 177 7.09 -18.51 21.27
CA VAL A 177 7.02 -19.78 22.02
C VAL A 177 5.80 -19.89 22.94
N ASN A 178 5.27 -18.76 23.44
CA ASN A 178 4.04 -18.74 24.24
C ASN A 178 3.16 -17.55 23.82
N PRO A 179 2.26 -17.73 22.84
CA PRO A 179 1.37 -16.66 22.42
C PRO A 179 0.43 -16.21 23.54
N ALA A 180 -0.08 -17.12 24.38
CA ALA A 180 -1.06 -16.77 25.42
C ALA A 180 -0.58 -15.69 26.42
N THR A 181 0.73 -15.51 26.56
CA THR A 181 1.32 -14.47 27.41
C THR A 181 1.99 -13.33 26.63
N ALA A 182 2.02 -13.43 25.29
CA ALA A 182 2.70 -12.48 24.42
C ALA A 182 1.69 -11.60 23.68
N GLY A 183 1.69 -10.31 24.00
CA GLY A 183 0.86 -9.31 23.35
C GLY A 183 -0.62 -9.36 23.73
N THR A 184 -1.47 -8.91 22.80
CA THR A 184 -2.92 -8.83 22.98
C THR A 184 -3.61 -9.79 22.03
N GLU A 185 -4.51 -10.62 22.56
CA GLU A 185 -5.32 -11.55 21.76
C GLU A 185 -6.38 -10.81 20.95
N LEU A 186 -6.43 -11.14 19.66
CA LEU A 186 -7.41 -10.66 18.68
C LEU A 186 -8.33 -11.80 18.26
N LYS A 187 -9.58 -11.46 17.98
CA LYS A 187 -10.57 -12.41 17.48
C LYS A 187 -10.28 -12.67 16.01
N VAL A 188 -10.33 -13.93 15.60
CA VAL A 188 -10.15 -14.35 14.21
C VAL A 188 -11.43 -15.00 13.70
N LEU A 189 -11.94 -14.49 12.57
CA LEU A 189 -13.10 -14.99 11.87
C LEU A 189 -12.69 -15.50 10.48
N PRO A 190 -12.51 -16.81 10.29
CA PRO A 190 -12.17 -17.38 8.99
C PRO A 190 -13.42 -17.44 8.09
N VAL A 191 -13.28 -16.96 6.86
CA VAL A 191 -14.31 -16.97 5.82
C VAL A 191 -13.83 -17.82 4.65
N SER A 192 -14.56 -18.91 4.35
CA SER A 192 -14.15 -19.92 3.37
C SER A 192 -15.20 -20.19 2.27
N PRO A 193 -15.49 -19.25 1.36
CA PRO A 193 -16.45 -19.48 0.27
C PRO A 193 -15.95 -20.50 -0.76
N LYS A 194 -14.63 -20.79 -0.78
CA LYS A 194 -13.98 -21.80 -1.62
C LYS A 194 -13.13 -22.73 -0.77
N SER A 195 -12.93 -23.97 -1.21
CA SER A 195 -12.16 -24.98 -0.47
C SER A 195 -10.70 -25.11 -0.91
N ASN A 196 -10.31 -24.50 -2.03
CA ASN A 196 -8.95 -24.56 -2.56
C ASN A 196 -8.09 -23.40 -2.02
N ASP A 197 -6.87 -23.69 -1.60
CA ASP A 197 -5.95 -22.70 -1.01
C ASP A 197 -5.58 -21.57 -1.99
N ASP A 198 -5.41 -21.92 -3.27
CA ASP A 198 -5.10 -20.97 -4.35
C ASP A 198 -6.23 -19.96 -4.65
N ALA A 199 -7.44 -20.17 -4.08
CA ALA A 199 -8.51 -19.18 -4.18
C ALA A 199 -8.24 -17.92 -3.36
N TYR A 200 -7.36 -18.01 -2.35
CA TYR A 200 -7.06 -16.92 -1.44
C TYR A 200 -5.71 -16.31 -1.82
N PRO A 201 -5.65 -15.01 -2.13
CA PRO A 201 -4.40 -14.36 -2.48
C PRO A 201 -3.59 -14.14 -1.19
N PRO A 202 -2.27 -14.36 -1.20
CA PRO A 202 -1.42 -14.25 0.00
C PRO A 202 -1.11 -12.77 0.32
N VAL A 203 -2.14 -11.98 0.61
CA VAL A 203 -2.06 -10.54 0.86
C VAL A 203 -2.65 -10.19 2.22
N ALA A 204 -2.36 -8.98 2.69
CA ALA A 204 -3.00 -8.35 3.84
C ALA A 204 -3.70 -7.05 3.43
N ARG A 205 -4.81 -6.73 4.10
CA ARG A 205 -5.67 -5.57 3.87
C ARG A 205 -6.12 -4.94 5.18
N TRP A 206 -6.31 -3.63 5.17
CA TRP A 206 -7.13 -2.94 6.15
C TRP A 206 -8.58 -3.01 5.67
N ASP A 207 -9.51 -3.22 6.60
CA ASP A 207 -10.93 -3.29 6.29
C ASP A 207 -11.72 -2.62 7.44
N TRP A 208 -13.01 -2.39 7.24
CA TRP A 208 -13.83 -1.54 8.11
C TRP A 208 -14.96 -2.31 8.77
N ASP A 209 -15.05 -2.22 10.09
CA ASP A 209 -16.20 -2.61 10.88
C ASP A 209 -17.19 -1.43 10.95
N PRO A 210 -18.29 -1.45 10.18
CA PRO A 210 -19.27 -0.37 10.20
C PRO A 210 -20.11 -0.33 11.48
N ALA A 211 -20.19 -1.44 12.23
CA ALA A 211 -21.00 -1.51 13.44
C ALA A 211 -20.31 -0.83 14.63
N HIS A 212 -18.99 -0.93 14.71
CA HIS A 212 -18.20 -0.34 15.81
C HIS A 212 -17.34 0.85 15.39
N GLY A 213 -17.22 1.12 14.08
CA GLY A 213 -16.44 2.25 13.57
C GLY A 213 -14.95 2.07 13.79
N GLU A 214 -14.44 0.85 13.55
CA GLU A 214 -13.03 0.50 13.71
C GLU A 214 -12.50 -0.26 12.49
N GLN A 215 -11.21 -0.13 12.22
CA GLN A 215 -10.50 -0.95 11.26
C GLN A 215 -10.12 -2.30 11.85
N TYR A 216 -10.17 -3.31 10.99
CA TYR A 216 -9.67 -4.65 11.26
C TYR A 216 -8.73 -5.10 10.13
N ILE A 217 -8.08 -6.24 10.34
CA ILE A 217 -7.12 -6.81 9.39
C ILE A 217 -7.80 -7.94 8.62
N GLY A 218 -7.76 -7.88 7.30
CA GLY A 218 -8.04 -9.02 6.43
C GLY A 218 -6.73 -9.66 5.96
N ILE A 219 -6.56 -10.97 6.10
CA ILE A 219 -5.34 -11.66 5.71
C ILE A 219 -5.59 -13.13 5.36
N LYS A 220 -4.83 -13.69 4.40
CA LYS A 220 -4.89 -15.13 4.09
C LYS A 220 -4.48 -15.99 5.30
N CYS A 221 -5.24 -17.05 5.56
CA CYS A 221 -4.95 -18.05 6.60
C CYS A 221 -5.27 -19.47 6.10
N GLY A 222 -4.42 -19.99 5.21
CA GLY A 222 -4.68 -21.25 4.50
C GLY A 222 -5.88 -21.14 3.57
N VAL A 223 -6.78 -22.14 3.60
CA VAL A 223 -8.02 -22.22 2.79
C VAL A 223 -9.14 -21.26 3.24
N ALA A 224 -8.77 -20.10 3.76
CA ALA A 224 -9.69 -19.09 4.28
C ALA A 224 -9.11 -17.67 4.15
N TRP A 225 -10.03 -16.70 4.05
CA TRP A 225 -9.74 -15.31 4.35
C TRP A 225 -10.03 -15.07 5.83
N CYS A 226 -9.01 -14.74 6.62
CA CYS A 226 -9.19 -14.45 8.03
C CYS A 226 -9.40 -12.95 8.24
N GLU A 227 -10.50 -12.62 8.88
CA GLU A 227 -10.75 -11.28 9.41
C GLU A 227 -10.32 -11.27 10.87
N VAL A 228 -9.48 -10.30 11.25
CA VAL A 228 -8.81 -10.24 12.54
C VAL A 228 -9.03 -8.87 13.17
N GLY A 229 -9.74 -8.84 14.29
CA GLY A 229 -10.15 -7.59 14.92
C GLY A 229 -10.20 -7.66 16.45
N SER A 230 -10.75 -6.61 17.06
CA SER A 230 -11.03 -6.57 18.49
C SER A 230 -11.98 -7.72 18.89
N GLN A 231 -12.16 -7.99 20.18
CA GLN A 231 -13.07 -9.09 20.58
C GLN A 231 -14.53 -8.87 20.17
N GLN A 232 -14.94 -7.61 20.00
CA GLN A 232 -16.31 -7.25 19.64
C GLN A 232 -16.51 -7.00 18.14
N PHE A 233 -15.45 -6.98 17.33
CA PHE A 233 -15.56 -6.58 15.94
C PHE A 233 -16.56 -7.45 15.15
N ALA A 234 -17.24 -6.77 14.22
CA ALA A 234 -18.26 -7.27 13.32
C ALA A 234 -17.86 -6.88 11.88
N PRO A 235 -17.10 -7.74 11.19
CA PRO A 235 -16.61 -7.41 9.86
C PRO A 235 -17.73 -7.21 8.85
N ALA A 236 -17.49 -6.30 7.89
CA ALA A 236 -18.42 -6.09 6.79
C ALA A 236 -18.54 -7.36 5.93
N SER A 237 -19.73 -7.65 5.41
CA SER A 237 -19.93 -8.81 4.54
C SER A 237 -19.17 -8.64 3.22
N ALA A 238 -18.60 -9.72 2.70
CA ALA A 238 -18.08 -9.76 1.34
C ALA A 238 -19.20 -9.53 0.31
N LEU A 239 -18.83 -9.10 -0.90
CA LEU A 239 -19.80 -8.89 -1.96
C LEU A 239 -20.42 -10.22 -2.41
N THR A 240 -21.74 -10.20 -2.62
CA THR A 240 -22.50 -11.36 -3.13
C THR A 240 -22.72 -11.31 -4.64
N ALA A 241 -22.45 -10.17 -5.27
CA ALA A 241 -22.49 -9.97 -6.71
C ALA A 241 -21.38 -9.01 -7.13
N GLY A 242 -20.77 -9.31 -8.28
CA GLY A 242 -19.72 -8.47 -8.88
C GLY A 242 -20.22 -7.69 -10.10
N PRO A 243 -19.40 -6.73 -10.58
CA PRO A 243 -19.69 -5.96 -11.78
C PRO A 243 -19.54 -6.82 -13.04
N SER A 244 -20.09 -6.33 -14.15
CA SER A 244 -19.86 -6.94 -15.46
C SER A 244 -18.48 -6.58 -16.00
N PHE A 245 -17.66 -7.58 -16.32
CA PHE A 245 -16.37 -7.39 -16.96
C PHE A 245 -16.45 -7.55 -18.47
N ASP A 246 -15.65 -6.77 -19.20
CA ASP A 246 -15.54 -6.93 -20.64
C ASP A 246 -14.62 -8.13 -20.92
N PRO A 247 -14.92 -8.96 -21.94
CA PRO A 247 -14.08 -10.09 -22.26
C PRO A 247 -12.71 -9.63 -22.77
N ILE A 248 -11.65 -10.30 -22.32
CA ILE A 248 -10.28 -10.06 -22.79
C ILE A 248 -9.94 -11.16 -23.81
N THR A 249 -9.64 -10.74 -25.05
CA THR A 249 -9.42 -11.67 -26.17
C THR A 249 -8.25 -12.60 -25.86
N GLY A 250 -8.45 -13.91 -26.03
CA GLY A 250 -7.43 -14.93 -25.76
C GLY A 250 -7.37 -15.41 -24.31
N PHE A 251 -8.17 -14.83 -23.40
CA PHE A 251 -8.20 -15.20 -21.99
C PHE A 251 -9.60 -15.68 -21.58
N THR A 252 -9.64 -16.71 -20.74
CA THR A 252 -10.87 -17.23 -20.16
C THR A 252 -10.70 -17.36 -18.66
N THR A 253 -11.80 -17.27 -17.93
CA THR A 253 -11.80 -17.35 -16.48
C THR A 253 -11.44 -18.77 -16.07
N THR A 254 -10.24 -18.97 -15.52
CA THR A 254 -9.77 -20.28 -15.04
C THR A 254 -10.34 -20.62 -13.67
N THR A 255 -10.70 -19.61 -12.89
CA THR A 255 -11.40 -19.69 -11.61
C THR A 255 -12.79 -19.03 -11.74
N GLY A 256 -13.71 -19.37 -10.84
CA GLY A 256 -15.03 -18.74 -10.81
C GLY A 256 -14.90 -17.22 -10.73
N THR A 257 -15.61 -16.50 -11.60
CA THR A 257 -15.63 -15.03 -11.61
C THR A 257 -16.07 -14.44 -10.27
N ASP A 258 -16.75 -15.25 -9.45
CA ASP A 258 -17.15 -14.91 -8.10
C ASP A 258 -16.00 -14.74 -7.13
N GLN A 259 -14.87 -15.41 -7.35
CA GLN A 259 -13.73 -15.37 -6.45
C GLN A 259 -13.22 -13.95 -6.19
N VAL A 260 -13.16 -13.10 -7.23
CA VAL A 260 -12.58 -11.75 -7.12
C VAL A 260 -13.45 -10.75 -6.37
N TYR A 261 -14.71 -11.07 -6.08
CA TYR A 261 -15.61 -10.23 -5.27
C TYR A 261 -16.16 -10.93 -4.03
N ALA A 262 -16.14 -12.27 -3.96
CA ALA A 262 -16.57 -13.03 -2.78
C ALA A 262 -15.46 -13.24 -1.75
N ILE A 263 -14.19 -13.02 -2.13
CA ILE A 263 -13.03 -13.10 -1.22
C ILE A 263 -12.36 -11.73 -1.18
N LYS A 264 -12.43 -11.07 -0.02
CA LYS A 264 -11.99 -9.68 0.16
C LYS A 264 -10.52 -9.43 -0.15
N GLY A 265 -9.66 -10.44 -0.08
CA GLY A 265 -8.25 -10.30 -0.45
C GLY A 265 -7.99 -9.95 -1.93
N TRP A 266 -8.96 -10.15 -2.83
CA TRP A 266 -8.78 -9.83 -4.25
C TRP A 266 -9.06 -8.38 -4.59
N TYR A 267 -9.98 -7.76 -3.86
CA TYR A 267 -10.41 -6.39 -4.06
C TYR A 267 -9.97 -5.52 -2.87
N ASP A 268 -10.33 -4.26 -2.91
CA ASP A 268 -10.10 -3.34 -1.81
C ASP A 268 -11.33 -2.44 -1.64
N GLU A 269 -11.63 -2.08 -0.40
CA GLU A 269 -12.77 -1.24 -0.05
C GLU A 269 -12.39 -0.22 1.01
N GLN A 270 -12.78 1.04 0.80
CA GLN A 270 -12.54 2.08 1.77
C GLN A 270 -13.52 3.24 1.64
N GLN A 271 -13.56 4.04 2.70
CA GLN A 271 -14.19 5.35 2.67
C GLN A 271 -13.25 6.36 2.01
N LEU A 272 -13.65 6.89 0.85
CA LEU A 272 -12.82 7.75 0.01
C LEU A 272 -12.63 9.13 0.64
N ALA A 273 -11.39 9.60 0.65
CA ALA A 273 -10.96 10.81 1.32
C ALA A 273 -11.41 12.09 0.59
N VAL A 274 -12.01 13.04 1.29
CA VAL A 274 -12.36 14.37 0.75
C VAL A 274 -11.44 15.45 1.33
N PRO A 275 -11.25 16.58 0.64
CA PRO A 275 -10.51 17.71 1.19
C PRO A 275 -11.10 18.17 2.54
N ALA A 276 -10.26 18.41 3.52
CA ALA A 276 -10.65 18.96 4.82
C ALA A 276 -10.63 20.50 4.78
N ALA A 277 -11.53 21.14 5.54
CA ALA A 277 -11.65 22.61 5.55
C ALA A 277 -10.38 23.33 6.07
N ALA A 278 -9.60 22.67 6.93
CA ALA A 278 -8.36 23.20 7.51
C ALA A 278 -7.10 22.86 6.68
N GLY A 279 -7.26 22.29 5.47
CA GLY A 279 -6.17 21.70 4.69
C GLY A 279 -5.98 20.21 5.01
N GLY A 280 -5.41 19.47 4.05
CA GLY A 280 -5.30 18.00 4.10
C GLY A 280 -6.58 17.27 3.69
N VAL A 281 -6.71 16.01 4.09
CA VAL A 281 -7.85 15.13 3.74
C VAL A 281 -8.56 14.59 4.99
N GLN A 282 -9.82 14.19 4.84
CA GLN A 282 -10.66 13.58 5.89
C GLN A 282 -11.57 12.49 5.28
N PRO A 283 -12.10 11.54 6.08
CA PRO A 283 -13.01 10.53 5.57
C PRO A 283 -14.25 11.17 4.92
N GLY A 284 -14.51 10.82 3.66
CA GLY A 284 -15.66 11.31 2.91
C GLY A 284 -16.92 10.47 3.12
N ALA A 285 -18.03 10.88 2.51
CA ALA A 285 -19.28 10.10 2.53
C ALA A 285 -19.32 8.98 1.46
N VAL A 286 -18.37 8.98 0.52
CA VAL A 286 -18.34 8.02 -0.59
C VAL A 286 -17.57 6.78 -0.16
N HIS A 287 -18.26 5.64 -0.10
CA HIS A 287 -17.63 4.33 -0.04
C HIS A 287 -17.25 3.87 -1.45
N GLY A 288 -16.02 3.37 -1.62
CA GLY A 288 -15.48 2.90 -2.89
C GLY A 288 -14.89 1.51 -2.78
N VAL A 289 -15.27 0.63 -3.70
CA VAL A 289 -14.76 -0.73 -3.84
C VAL A 289 -14.09 -0.87 -5.20
N ILE A 290 -12.83 -1.30 -5.25
CA ILE A 290 -12.11 -1.56 -6.51
C ILE A 290 -11.90 -3.06 -6.67
N ILE A 291 -12.45 -3.63 -7.74
CA ILE A 291 -12.54 -5.08 -7.98
C ILE A 291 -11.75 -5.43 -9.25
N PRO A 292 -10.85 -6.43 -9.22
CA PRO A 292 -10.04 -6.77 -10.39
C PRO A 292 -10.86 -7.55 -11.40
N ASN A 293 -10.48 -7.47 -12.68
CA ASN A 293 -10.97 -8.41 -13.68
C ASN A 293 -10.53 -9.84 -13.30
N PRO A 294 -11.41 -10.85 -13.33
CA PRO A 294 -11.09 -12.22 -12.95
C PRO A 294 -9.89 -12.86 -13.68
N VAL A 295 -9.57 -12.40 -14.90
CA VAL A 295 -8.40 -12.90 -15.64
C VAL A 295 -7.16 -12.02 -15.49
N LEU A 296 -7.18 -10.99 -14.65
CA LEU A 296 -6.08 -10.03 -14.48
C LEU A 296 -4.76 -10.75 -14.17
N GLY A 297 -4.78 -11.76 -13.30
CA GLY A 297 -3.59 -12.55 -12.94
C GLY A 297 -3.00 -13.39 -14.08
N GLN A 298 -3.70 -13.53 -15.21
CA GLN A 298 -3.25 -14.27 -16.39
C GLN A 298 -2.50 -13.39 -17.39
N LEU A 299 -2.67 -12.06 -17.32
CA LEU A 299 -2.05 -11.11 -18.24
C LEU A 299 -0.57 -10.92 -17.86
N ASN A 300 0.35 -11.54 -18.59
CA ASN A 300 1.77 -11.62 -18.22
C ASN A 300 2.69 -10.87 -19.17
N GLN A 301 2.23 -10.56 -20.37
CA GLN A 301 3.00 -9.86 -21.41
C GLN A 301 2.44 -8.46 -21.65
N ALA A 302 3.29 -7.53 -22.05
CA ALA A 302 2.86 -6.17 -22.36
C ALA A 302 1.85 -6.16 -23.53
N THR A 303 1.99 -7.10 -24.47
CA THR A 303 1.04 -7.33 -25.58
C THR A 303 -0.35 -7.77 -25.11
N ASP A 304 -0.47 -8.35 -23.92
CA ASP A 304 -1.78 -8.70 -23.35
C ASP A 304 -2.60 -7.45 -23.03
N PHE A 305 -1.94 -6.30 -22.87
CA PHE A 305 -2.51 -4.97 -22.66
C PHE A 305 -2.56 -4.14 -23.95
N HIS A 306 -2.39 -4.76 -25.12
CA HIS A 306 -2.60 -4.15 -26.43
C HIS A 306 -3.05 -5.22 -27.44
N PRO A 307 -4.26 -5.80 -27.26
CA PRO A 307 -4.61 -7.04 -27.95
C PRO A 307 -4.81 -6.83 -29.45
N THR A 308 -5.32 -5.67 -29.87
CA THR A 308 -5.48 -5.29 -31.29
C THR A 308 -5.39 -3.78 -31.45
N SER A 309 -5.00 -3.32 -32.64
CA SER A 309 -5.02 -1.89 -32.98
C SER A 309 -6.42 -1.26 -32.93
N SER A 310 -7.48 -2.03 -33.22
CA SER A 310 -8.86 -1.52 -33.20
C SER A 310 -9.49 -1.51 -31.81
N LYS A 311 -8.98 -2.33 -30.88
CA LYS A 311 -9.43 -2.40 -29.48
C LYS A 311 -8.21 -2.46 -28.55
N PRO A 312 -7.47 -1.35 -28.39
CA PRO A 312 -6.21 -1.35 -27.66
C PRO A 312 -6.37 -1.39 -26.13
N TRP A 313 -7.59 -1.22 -25.62
CA TRP A 313 -7.90 -1.11 -24.18
C TRP A 313 -8.37 -2.43 -23.58
N VAL A 314 -7.83 -2.77 -22.41
CA VAL A 314 -8.17 -3.98 -21.65
C VAL A 314 -8.83 -3.61 -20.33
N HIS A 315 -10.04 -4.12 -20.07
CA HIS A 315 -10.77 -3.86 -18.84
C HIS A 315 -10.11 -4.61 -17.68
N VAL A 316 -9.34 -3.92 -16.84
CA VAL A 316 -8.51 -4.54 -15.80
C VAL A 316 -9.15 -4.52 -14.41
N ALA A 317 -10.05 -3.57 -14.15
CA ALA A 317 -10.70 -3.40 -12.86
C ALA A 317 -12.00 -2.60 -13.00
N THR A 318 -12.89 -2.71 -12.02
CA THR A 318 -14.04 -1.83 -11.86
C THR A 318 -13.99 -1.17 -10.49
N ALA A 319 -14.13 0.15 -10.44
CA ALA A 319 -14.35 0.91 -9.21
C ALA A 319 -15.85 1.19 -9.04
N ASN A 320 -16.49 0.49 -8.12
CA ASN A 320 -17.86 0.74 -7.69
C ASN A 320 -17.85 1.78 -6.56
N VAL A 321 -18.54 2.90 -6.74
CA VAL A 321 -18.62 3.95 -5.70
C VAL A 321 -20.07 4.29 -5.40
N THR A 322 -20.38 4.58 -4.13
CA THR A 322 -21.74 4.86 -3.63
C THR A 322 -22.22 6.29 -3.87
N GLY A 323 -21.35 7.18 -4.37
CA GLY A 323 -21.63 8.59 -4.62
C GLY A 323 -20.64 9.19 -5.61
N PRO A 324 -20.88 10.44 -6.07
CA PRO A 324 -19.97 11.09 -6.99
C PRO A 324 -18.63 11.39 -6.31
N TYR A 325 -17.54 10.96 -6.94
CA TYR A 325 -16.17 11.27 -6.53
C TYR A 325 -15.41 11.90 -7.71
N SER A 326 -16.07 12.90 -8.30
CA SER A 326 -15.68 13.45 -9.60
C SER A 326 -14.52 14.43 -9.52
N SER A 327 -14.29 15.08 -8.37
CA SER A 327 -13.27 16.13 -8.23
C SER A 327 -11.83 15.61 -8.26
N LYS A 328 -11.61 14.32 -7.94
CA LYS A 328 -10.29 13.69 -7.89
C LYS A 328 -10.10 12.69 -9.04
N LEU A 329 -10.83 11.58 -8.96
CA LEU A 329 -10.67 10.45 -9.89
C LEU A 329 -11.71 10.44 -11.03
N HIS A 330 -12.54 11.49 -11.15
CA HIS A 330 -13.64 11.57 -12.11
C HIS A 330 -14.62 10.38 -12.03
N LEU A 331 -14.77 9.77 -10.85
CA LEU A 331 -15.69 8.65 -10.64
C LEU A 331 -17.13 9.14 -10.42
N ARG A 332 -18.10 8.36 -10.87
CA ARG A 332 -19.53 8.58 -10.63
C ARG A 332 -20.13 7.41 -9.86
N ASN A 333 -21.24 7.68 -9.18
CA ASN A 333 -22.01 6.64 -8.48
C ASN A 333 -22.26 5.42 -9.40
N GLY A 334 -21.96 4.22 -8.90
CA GLY A 334 -22.01 2.95 -9.63
C GLY A 334 -20.66 2.48 -10.16
N ASP A 335 -20.71 1.61 -11.18
CA ASP A 335 -19.56 0.91 -11.75
C ASP A 335 -18.76 1.77 -12.73
N ASN A 336 -17.57 2.20 -12.35
CA ASN A 336 -16.61 2.88 -13.21
C ASN A 336 -15.59 1.86 -13.72
N LYS A 337 -15.56 1.63 -15.03
CA LYS A 337 -14.66 0.64 -15.63
C LYS A 337 -13.27 1.26 -15.83
N ILE A 338 -12.24 0.56 -15.38
CA ILE A 338 -10.85 0.97 -15.51
C ILE A 338 -10.17 0.06 -16.54
N TYR A 339 -9.62 0.69 -17.57
CA TYR A 339 -8.89 0.03 -18.63
C TYR A 339 -7.42 0.41 -18.61
N LEU A 340 -6.55 -0.53 -18.98
CA LEU A 340 -5.14 -0.26 -19.28
C LEU A 340 -4.85 -0.50 -20.76
N CYS A 341 -3.86 0.23 -21.26
CA CYS A 341 -3.28 0.04 -22.59
C CYS A 341 -1.76 0.22 -22.52
N TYR A 342 -1.01 -0.68 -23.18
CA TYR A 342 0.43 -0.57 -23.38
C TYR A 342 0.74 -0.10 -24.80
N GLY A 343 1.53 0.96 -24.94
CA GLY A 343 1.91 1.57 -26.21
C GLY A 343 2.06 3.08 -26.11
N THR A 344 2.38 3.71 -27.22
CA THR A 344 2.33 5.18 -27.33
C THR A 344 0.90 5.70 -27.17
N ALA A 345 0.75 6.99 -26.83
CA ALA A 345 -0.56 7.65 -26.75
C ALA A 345 -1.38 7.45 -28.04
N ILE A 346 -0.72 7.45 -29.20
CA ILE A 346 -1.33 7.25 -30.51
C ILE A 346 -1.81 5.81 -30.66
N GLU A 347 -0.97 4.81 -30.35
CA GLU A 347 -1.34 3.38 -30.43
C GLU A 347 -2.46 2.98 -29.47
N CYS A 348 -2.57 3.69 -28.33
CA CYS A 348 -3.65 3.54 -27.36
C CYS A 348 -4.89 4.39 -27.69
N HIS A 349 -4.87 5.16 -28.78
CA HIS A 349 -5.95 6.09 -29.16
C HIS A 349 -6.33 7.06 -28.02
N VAL A 350 -5.34 7.59 -27.31
CA VAL A 350 -5.54 8.64 -26.28
C VAL A 350 -5.90 9.95 -26.99
N PRO A 351 -7.06 10.57 -26.69
CA PRO A 351 -7.48 11.78 -27.37
C PRO A 351 -6.59 12.98 -27.00
N GLY A 352 -6.46 13.92 -27.93
CA GLY A 352 -5.77 15.19 -27.69
C GLY A 352 -6.63 16.17 -26.86
N PRO A 353 -6.01 17.02 -26.02
CA PRO A 353 -4.59 17.06 -25.70
C PRO A 353 -4.18 15.88 -24.79
N VAL A 354 -3.07 15.23 -25.14
CA VAL A 354 -2.55 14.09 -24.37
C VAL A 354 -2.10 14.58 -22.97
N PRO A 355 -2.48 13.90 -21.88
CA PRO A 355 -2.06 14.27 -20.53
C PRO A 355 -0.53 14.34 -20.40
N THR A 356 -0.04 15.36 -19.69
CA THR A 356 1.39 15.45 -19.34
C THR A 356 1.71 14.42 -18.26
N CYS A 357 2.57 13.45 -18.58
CA CYS A 357 2.94 12.40 -17.65
C CYS A 357 4.05 12.86 -16.68
N PRO A 358 4.01 12.40 -15.41
CA PRO A 358 5.09 12.67 -14.47
C PRO A 358 6.38 11.98 -14.92
N PRO A 359 7.57 12.44 -14.47
CA PRO A 359 8.86 11.84 -14.84
C PRO A 359 9.00 10.35 -14.50
N SER A 360 8.23 9.87 -13.53
CA SER A 360 8.20 8.46 -13.13
C SER A 360 7.44 7.56 -14.11
N ALA A 361 6.58 8.11 -14.96
CA ALA A 361 5.89 7.35 -16.00
C ALA A 361 6.78 7.25 -17.24
N ASP A 362 6.88 6.04 -17.81
CA ASP A 362 7.68 5.77 -19.02
C ASP A 362 7.00 6.23 -20.32
N GLY A 363 5.78 6.75 -20.23
CA GLY A 363 4.97 7.21 -21.36
C GLY A 363 4.40 6.07 -22.22
N LYS A 364 4.52 4.81 -21.77
CA LYS A 364 4.03 3.63 -22.49
C LYS A 364 2.79 3.01 -21.87
N TRP A 365 2.42 3.39 -20.66
CA TRP A 365 1.23 2.90 -20.00
C TRP A 365 0.18 4.00 -19.89
N TRP A 366 -1.03 3.66 -20.30
CA TRP A 366 -2.17 4.55 -20.27
C TRP A 366 -3.34 3.88 -19.55
N ALA A 367 -4.09 4.67 -18.80
CA ALA A 367 -5.35 4.26 -18.22
C ALA A 367 -6.50 5.05 -18.83
N LYS A 368 -7.64 4.37 -18.98
CA LYS A 368 -8.92 4.97 -19.37
C LYS A 368 -9.94 4.58 -18.32
N ILE A 369 -10.59 5.57 -17.70
CA ILE A 369 -11.66 5.38 -16.73
C ILE A 369 -12.97 5.77 -17.40
N GLU A 370 -13.88 4.82 -17.56
CA GLU A 370 -15.21 5.04 -18.12
C GLU A 370 -16.25 5.02 -17.00
N SER A 371 -16.87 6.17 -16.74
CA SER A 371 -17.95 6.27 -15.75
C SER A 371 -19.24 5.61 -16.24
N PRO A 372 -20.11 5.13 -15.32
CA PRO A 372 -21.39 4.53 -15.66
C PRO A 372 -22.31 5.51 -16.39
N TYR A 373 -23.11 4.97 -17.31
CA TYR A 373 -24.10 5.71 -18.09
C TYR A 373 -25.26 6.17 -17.19
N TRP A 374 -25.68 7.43 -17.32
CA TRP A 374 -26.99 7.84 -16.83
C TRP A 374 -27.92 7.98 -18.03
N LEU A 375 -29.02 7.24 -18.01
CA LEU A 375 -30.07 7.37 -19.00
C LEU A 375 -30.62 8.81 -18.98
N TRP A 376 -30.42 9.49 -20.11
CA TRP A 376 -31.08 10.72 -20.58
C TRP A 376 -30.61 12.12 -20.11
N PRO A 377 -30.56 13.13 -21.03
CA PRO A 377 -30.73 13.03 -22.48
C PRO A 377 -29.40 12.92 -23.25
N PHE A 378 -29.48 12.10 -24.30
CA PHE A 378 -28.50 11.43 -25.16
C PHE A 378 -27.37 12.22 -25.88
N TRP A 379 -26.88 13.36 -25.37
CA TRP A 379 -25.91 14.20 -26.12
C TRP A 379 -24.60 14.49 -25.38
N LEU A 380 -24.48 14.14 -24.10
CA LEU A 380 -23.24 14.31 -23.36
C LEU A 380 -22.45 13.01 -23.44
N SER A 381 -21.40 13.05 -24.25
CA SER A 381 -20.43 11.99 -24.52
C SER A 381 -20.07 11.15 -23.29
N HIS A 382 -19.75 9.87 -23.53
CA HIS A 382 -18.98 9.05 -22.60
C HIS A 382 -17.80 9.90 -22.09
N LYS A 383 -17.86 10.35 -20.83
CA LYS A 383 -16.74 11.05 -20.22
C LYS A 383 -15.74 9.98 -19.77
N ALA A 384 -15.00 9.46 -20.74
CA ALA A 384 -13.79 8.71 -20.46
C ALA A 384 -12.73 9.70 -19.99
N THR A 385 -12.07 9.38 -18.89
CA THR A 385 -10.89 10.10 -18.41
C THR A 385 -9.65 9.30 -18.76
N TYR A 386 -8.67 9.96 -19.37
CA TYR A 386 -7.40 9.35 -19.73
C TYR A 386 -6.31 9.81 -18.78
N ARG A 387 -5.48 8.86 -18.32
CA ARG A 387 -4.47 9.08 -17.30
C ARG A 387 -3.16 8.43 -17.70
N CYS A 388 -2.06 9.06 -17.29
CA CYS A 388 -0.74 8.45 -17.35
C CYS A 388 -0.61 7.38 -16.27
N VAL A 389 -0.01 6.25 -16.62
CA VAL A 389 0.23 5.17 -15.69
C VAL A 389 1.72 5.05 -15.44
N THR A 390 2.08 4.90 -14.16
CA THR A 390 3.45 4.60 -13.74
C THR A 390 3.55 3.11 -13.46
N GLN A 391 4.25 2.37 -14.32
CA GLN A 391 4.55 0.96 -14.08
C GLN A 391 5.77 0.80 -13.17
N ARG A 392 5.66 -0.09 -12.20
CA ARG A 392 6.75 -0.47 -11.28
C ARG A 392 7.04 -1.96 -11.42
N PRO A 393 8.14 -2.36 -12.05
CA PRO A 393 8.43 -3.77 -12.32
C PRO A 393 9.00 -4.51 -11.09
N HIS A 394 8.59 -5.76 -10.89
CA HIS A 394 9.07 -6.66 -9.84
C HIS A 394 9.46 -8.03 -10.45
N PRO A 395 10.59 -8.11 -11.17
CA PRO A 395 10.93 -9.26 -12.03
C PRO A 395 11.11 -10.59 -11.31
N SER A 396 11.30 -10.57 -9.98
CA SER A 396 11.52 -11.77 -9.15
C SER A 396 10.33 -12.16 -8.28
N VAL A 397 9.19 -11.48 -8.43
CA VAL A 397 7.99 -11.70 -7.61
C VAL A 397 6.80 -12.01 -8.49
N LYS A 398 6.08 -13.09 -8.17
CA LYS A 398 4.80 -13.41 -8.79
C LYS A 398 3.70 -12.59 -8.12
N ILE A 399 3.31 -11.49 -8.74
CA ILE A 399 2.26 -10.60 -8.22
C ILE A 399 0.88 -11.22 -8.45
N PRO A 400 0.02 -11.35 -7.42
CA PRO A 400 -1.35 -11.83 -7.59
C PRO A 400 -2.18 -10.80 -8.37
N GLY A 401 -3.21 -11.28 -9.09
CA GLY A 401 -4.14 -10.43 -9.86
C GLY A 401 -5.09 -9.57 -9.03
N THR A 402 -4.59 -8.94 -7.97
CA THR A 402 -5.33 -8.05 -7.10
C THR A 402 -5.29 -6.61 -7.61
N VAL A 403 -6.18 -5.80 -7.06
CA VAL A 403 -6.20 -4.34 -7.20
C VAL A 403 -6.40 -3.75 -5.82
N ARG A 404 -6.00 -2.49 -5.65
CA ARG A 404 -6.22 -1.77 -4.39
C ARG A 404 -6.26 -0.27 -4.59
N TRP A 405 -6.87 0.42 -3.64
CA TRP A 405 -6.69 1.85 -3.51
C TRP A 405 -5.26 2.14 -3.04
N ARG A 406 -4.72 3.27 -3.50
CA ARG A 406 -3.42 3.78 -3.09
C ARG A 406 -3.62 5.08 -2.35
N TRP A 407 -3.29 5.07 -1.07
CA TRP A 407 -3.12 6.28 -0.29
C TRP A 407 -1.83 6.98 -0.65
N THR A 408 -1.94 8.27 -0.96
CA THR A 408 -0.84 9.23 -1.01
C THR A 408 -1.09 10.31 0.04
N VAL A 409 -0.07 11.09 0.39
CA VAL A 409 -0.20 12.11 1.45
C VAL A 409 -1.35 13.08 1.24
N ASP A 410 -1.70 13.39 -0.01
CA ASP A 410 -2.71 14.38 -0.37
C ASP A 410 -3.82 13.84 -1.31
N ASP A 411 -3.74 12.56 -1.72
CA ASP A 411 -4.59 12.01 -2.78
C ASP A 411 -4.83 10.49 -2.68
N GLU A 412 -5.85 10.02 -3.39
CA GLU A 412 -6.15 8.60 -3.57
C GLU A 412 -6.01 8.23 -5.04
N THR A 413 -5.23 7.18 -5.32
CA THR A 413 -5.04 6.63 -6.66
C THR A 413 -5.36 5.14 -6.65
N GLY A 414 -5.09 4.42 -7.75
CA GLY A 414 -5.28 2.96 -7.82
C GLY A 414 -3.96 2.23 -8.10
N TRP A 415 -3.73 1.13 -7.38
CA TRP A 415 -2.77 0.10 -7.76
C TRP A 415 -3.47 -1.03 -8.48
N ILE A 416 -2.97 -1.35 -9.68
CA ILE A 416 -3.49 -2.44 -10.50
C ILE A 416 -2.31 -3.26 -11.00
N ARG A 417 -2.36 -4.58 -10.84
CA ARG A 417 -1.34 -5.46 -11.44
C ARG A 417 -1.24 -5.23 -12.95
N CYS A 418 -0.02 -5.11 -13.47
CA CYS A 418 0.26 -5.10 -14.90
C CYS A 418 1.54 -5.87 -15.20
N THR A 419 1.54 -6.73 -16.21
CA THR A 419 2.65 -7.66 -16.52
C THR A 419 3.27 -8.28 -15.25
N ASN A 420 4.55 -7.99 -14.98
CA ASN A 420 5.35 -8.39 -13.82
C ASN A 420 5.51 -7.25 -12.80
N GLY A 421 4.58 -6.30 -12.78
CA GLY A 421 4.67 -5.06 -12.03
C GLY A 421 3.34 -4.53 -11.51
N CYS A 422 3.44 -3.37 -10.89
CA CYS A 422 2.35 -2.63 -10.26
C CYS A 422 2.13 -1.36 -11.05
N CYS A 423 0.94 -1.17 -11.61
CA CYS A 423 0.59 0.01 -12.38
C CYS A 423 -0.20 0.98 -11.51
N GLN A 424 0.37 2.17 -11.33
CA GLN A 424 -0.27 3.28 -10.63
C GLN A 424 -1.13 4.06 -11.62
N VAL A 425 -2.43 4.10 -11.38
CA VAL A 425 -3.36 4.94 -12.14
C VAL A 425 -3.48 6.28 -11.41
N ASN A 426 -2.84 7.32 -11.99
CA ASN A 426 -2.82 8.69 -11.45
C ASN A 426 -4.09 9.48 -11.75
#